data_AF-S2DFT8-F1
#
_entry.id   AF-S2DFT8-F1
#
_cell.length_a   1.000
_cell.length_b   1.000
_cell.length_c   1.000
_cell.angle_alpha   90.00
_cell.angle_beta   90.00
_cell.angle_gamma   90.00
#
_symmetry.space_group_name_H-M   'P 1'
#
loop_
_entity.id
_entity.type
_entity.pdbx_description
1 polymer ?
#
loop_
_entity_poly.entity_id
_entity_poly.type
_entity_poly.pdbx_seq_one_letter_code
_entity_poly.pdbx_strand_id
1 'polypeptide(L)'
;MGQMEAFAEMVAADVKPLALSEPMDTEIVDKLLGEAEKIAEKYGISVYREPELIHTDLFDKSISSGKEVLIFHKENALQAYFDLKHTLDMGEIDPEAAARRFGRLLGYPPAHINELLAKNTTFRTLPDFGIQATNIFLYYSDLEQASLFYGDVLGMELLSDYEFAKTYRAAPDALITLVDAAVGRHKAEEPKTVAIALLTDQLPEWYAYLQEKEVEIKYTYKPKENNAHDGFVAVDPEGYLLEFETFKQHPENEKLMPQLQKFAPLKTKNAEIAAGLGFYGAVTWMYYEDLQEAERFYEEKIGLTLIVDQGWAKVYQASETGYIGLVDEKRGMHNYTEKKGTSIAFVVDNLEAWYTYAQQYAPFALEREMYTGTKDRYKAFVGIDPGKYFLEFNTYLDHDDNARLVEVLHK
;
A
#
# COMPACT_ATOMS: atom_id res chain seq x y z
N MET A 1 -10.91 17.13 -32.00
CA MET A 1 -9.94 16.33 -32.77
C MET A 1 -8.81 15.80 -31.90
N GLY A 2 -7.99 16.64 -31.25
CA GLY A 2 -6.81 16.18 -30.50
C GLY A 2 -7.08 15.11 -29.43
N GLN A 3 -8.25 15.13 -28.79
CA GLN A 3 -8.65 14.08 -27.84
C GLN A 3 -8.86 12.71 -28.52
N MET A 4 -9.52 12.67 -29.69
CA MET A 4 -9.75 11.41 -30.43
C MET A 4 -8.43 10.85 -30.98
N GLU A 5 -7.52 11.70 -31.46
CA GLU A 5 -6.18 11.27 -31.87
C GLU A 5 -5.40 10.68 -30.69
N ALA A 6 -5.42 11.33 -29.53
CA ALA A 6 -4.75 10.80 -28.33
C ALA A 6 -5.34 9.45 -27.88
N PHE A 7 -6.67 9.29 -27.93
CA PHE A 7 -7.32 8.01 -27.62
C PHE A 7 -6.97 6.91 -28.61
N ALA A 8 -6.96 7.22 -29.91
CA ALA A 8 -6.56 6.26 -30.92
C ALA A 8 -5.09 5.84 -30.76
N GLU A 9 -4.20 6.78 -30.47
CA GLU A 9 -2.79 6.49 -30.18
C GLU A 9 -2.63 5.58 -28.95
N MET A 10 -3.30 5.90 -27.84
CA MET A 10 -3.23 5.09 -26.61
C MET A 10 -3.73 3.66 -26.81
N VAL A 11 -4.78 3.47 -27.60
CA VAL A 11 -5.31 2.13 -27.92
C VAL A 11 -4.38 1.40 -28.89
N ALA A 12 -3.85 2.07 -29.90
CA ALA A 12 -2.90 1.49 -30.84
C ALA A 12 -1.63 0.99 -30.13
N ALA A 13 -1.13 1.77 -29.16
CA ALA A 13 0.04 1.47 -28.35
C ALA A 13 -0.19 0.48 -27.19
N ASP A 14 -1.39 -0.11 -27.06
CA ASP A 14 -1.77 -1.04 -25.99
C ASP A 14 -1.68 -0.45 -24.57
N VAL A 15 -1.66 0.88 -24.45
CA VAL A 15 -1.76 1.59 -23.16
C VAL A 15 -3.18 1.48 -22.61
N LYS A 16 -4.18 1.56 -23.50
CA LYS A 16 -5.59 1.33 -23.18
C LYS A 16 -6.13 0.15 -23.99
N PRO A 17 -6.85 -0.81 -23.38
CA PRO A 17 -7.55 -1.83 -24.16
C PRO A 17 -8.60 -1.22 -25.11
N LEU A 18 -9.38 -0.26 -24.62
CA LEU A 18 -10.28 0.59 -25.42
C LEU A 18 -10.36 2.01 -24.85
N ALA A 19 -10.85 2.95 -25.66
CA ALA A 19 -11.09 4.33 -25.24
C ALA A 19 -12.47 4.81 -25.70
N LEU A 20 -13.14 5.61 -24.87
CA LEU A 20 -14.46 6.15 -25.14
C LEU A 20 -14.36 7.64 -25.46
N SER A 21 -15.11 8.11 -26.45
CA SER A 21 -15.45 9.53 -26.53
C SER A 21 -16.28 9.97 -25.32
N GLU A 22 -16.49 11.28 -25.19
CA GLU A 22 -17.57 11.76 -24.33
C GLU A 22 -18.94 11.26 -24.83
N PRO A 23 -19.95 11.11 -23.95
CA PRO A 23 -21.32 10.86 -24.36
C PRO A 23 -21.90 12.03 -25.16
N MET A 24 -22.46 11.72 -26.32
CA MET A 24 -22.90 12.71 -27.30
C MET A 24 -24.31 12.41 -27.81
N ASP A 25 -25.00 13.45 -28.28
CA ASP A 25 -26.24 13.27 -29.04
C ASP A 25 -25.96 12.65 -30.41
N THR A 26 -26.93 11.90 -30.95
CA THR A 26 -26.88 11.26 -32.26
C THR A 26 -26.41 12.23 -33.36
N GLU A 27 -26.91 13.47 -33.39
CA GLU A 27 -26.54 14.44 -34.42
C GLU A 27 -25.06 14.90 -34.35
N ILE A 28 -24.44 14.79 -33.17
CA ILE A 28 -23.01 15.07 -32.99
C ILE A 28 -22.21 13.85 -33.45
N VAL A 29 -22.62 12.64 -33.06
CA VAL A 29 -21.97 11.40 -33.49
C VAL A 29 -21.98 11.27 -35.00
N ASP A 30 -23.10 11.52 -35.66
CA ASP A 30 -23.22 11.47 -37.12
C ASP A 30 -22.23 12.42 -37.83
N LYS A 31 -21.92 13.57 -37.22
CA LYS A 31 -20.97 14.54 -37.77
C LYS A 31 -19.51 14.12 -37.55
N LEU A 32 -19.22 13.42 -36.45
CA LEU A 32 -17.85 13.08 -36.04
C LEU A 32 -17.41 11.69 -36.50
N LEU A 33 -18.35 10.76 -36.76
CA LEU A 33 -18.04 9.35 -37.04
C LEU A 33 -17.05 9.19 -38.20
N GLY A 34 -17.30 9.85 -39.34
CA GLY A 34 -16.40 9.74 -40.50
C GLY A 34 -15.01 10.34 -40.29
N GLU A 35 -14.84 11.24 -39.31
CA GLU A 35 -13.52 11.72 -38.90
C GLU A 35 -12.87 10.74 -37.91
N ALA A 36 -13.63 10.22 -36.95
CA ALA A 36 -13.17 9.20 -36.01
C ALA A 36 -12.69 7.92 -36.72
N GLU A 37 -13.38 7.49 -37.79
CA GLU A 37 -12.97 6.38 -38.64
C GLU A 37 -11.62 6.63 -39.32
N LYS A 38 -11.40 7.83 -39.87
CA LYS A 38 -10.11 8.22 -40.48
C LYS A 38 -8.99 8.25 -39.45
N ILE A 39 -9.27 8.76 -38.24
CA ILE A 39 -8.31 8.76 -37.13
C ILE A 39 -8.00 7.30 -36.75
N ALA A 40 -9.00 6.45 -36.57
CA ALA A 40 -8.81 5.05 -36.23
C ALA A 40 -7.96 4.31 -37.30
N GLU A 41 -8.26 4.52 -38.58
CA GLU A 41 -7.50 3.97 -39.71
C GLU A 41 -6.03 4.42 -39.70
N LYS A 42 -5.78 5.71 -39.45
CA LYS A 42 -4.42 6.27 -39.33
C LYS A 42 -3.56 5.55 -38.29
N TYR A 43 -4.16 5.09 -37.18
CA TYR A 43 -3.48 4.39 -36.10
C TYR A 43 -3.61 2.86 -36.17
N GLY A 44 -4.27 2.32 -37.21
CA GLY A 44 -4.43 0.87 -37.40
C GLY A 44 -5.40 0.22 -36.41
N ILE A 45 -6.40 0.96 -35.93
CA ILE A 45 -7.45 0.46 -35.03
C ILE A 45 -8.85 0.74 -35.65
N SER A 46 -9.90 0.33 -34.95
CA SER A 46 -11.29 0.54 -35.39
C SER A 46 -12.06 1.44 -34.43
N VAL A 47 -13.16 2.01 -34.93
CA VAL A 47 -14.14 2.72 -34.12
C VAL A 47 -15.48 1.99 -34.18
N TYR A 48 -16.13 1.85 -33.04
CA TYR A 48 -17.49 1.33 -32.92
C TYR A 48 -18.40 2.43 -32.36
N ARG A 49 -19.56 2.63 -33.00
CA ARG A 49 -20.62 3.49 -32.50
C ARG A 49 -21.47 2.70 -31.51
N GLU A 50 -21.34 3.03 -30.23
CA GLU A 50 -22.14 2.43 -29.16
C GLU A 50 -23.39 3.29 -28.91
N PRO A 51 -24.59 2.80 -29.25
CA PRO A 51 -25.82 3.54 -29.04
C PRO A 51 -26.26 3.61 -27.57
N GLU A 52 -25.80 2.69 -26.72
CA GLU A 52 -26.20 2.59 -25.32
C GLU A 52 -25.02 2.14 -24.46
N LEU A 53 -24.29 3.11 -23.91
CA LEU A 53 -23.12 2.78 -23.09
C LEU A 53 -23.52 1.95 -21.87
N ILE A 54 -22.71 0.93 -21.59
CA ILE A 54 -22.85 0.10 -20.39
C ILE A 54 -22.96 0.93 -19.10
N HIS A 55 -23.89 0.55 -18.23
CA HIS A 55 -24.08 1.21 -16.94
C HIS A 55 -23.39 0.43 -15.83
N THR A 56 -22.34 1.00 -15.26
CA THR A 56 -21.63 0.47 -14.08
C THR A 56 -21.49 1.54 -13.02
N ASP A 57 -21.06 1.14 -11.83
CA ASP A 57 -20.84 2.04 -10.71
C ASP A 57 -19.60 2.95 -10.86
N LEU A 58 -18.91 2.93 -12.01
CA LEU A 58 -17.79 3.86 -12.29
C LEU A 58 -18.25 5.28 -12.64
N PHE A 59 -19.45 5.44 -13.19
CA PHE A 59 -19.95 6.72 -13.69
C PHE A 59 -21.42 6.91 -13.30
N ASP A 60 -21.81 8.16 -13.08
CA ASP A 60 -23.21 8.51 -12.85
C ASP A 60 -24.06 8.10 -14.06
N LYS A 61 -25.15 7.36 -13.80
CA LYS A 61 -26.06 6.84 -14.84
C LYS A 61 -26.68 7.94 -15.71
N SER A 62 -26.80 9.16 -15.19
CA SER A 62 -27.33 10.30 -15.93
C SER A 62 -26.42 10.77 -17.06
N ILE A 63 -25.12 10.46 -17.00
CA ILE A 63 -24.12 10.94 -17.96
C ILE A 63 -24.27 10.27 -19.32
N SER A 64 -24.70 9.00 -19.37
CA SER A 64 -24.82 8.23 -20.62
C SER A 64 -26.26 7.97 -21.09
N SER A 65 -27.27 8.37 -20.31
CA SER A 65 -28.67 8.10 -20.66
C SER A 65 -29.11 8.83 -21.93
N GLY A 66 -29.53 8.07 -22.95
CA GLY A 66 -29.95 8.62 -24.24
C GLY A 66 -28.82 9.25 -25.06
N LYS A 67 -27.56 8.96 -24.71
CA LYS A 67 -26.37 9.42 -25.40
C LYS A 67 -25.63 8.24 -26.01
N GLU A 68 -24.92 8.52 -27.09
CA GLU A 68 -24.08 7.56 -27.78
C GLU A 68 -22.60 7.85 -27.50
N VAL A 69 -21.75 6.84 -27.63
CA VAL A 69 -20.29 7.01 -27.57
C VAL A 69 -19.60 6.36 -28.75
N LEU A 70 -18.46 6.92 -29.14
CA LEU A 70 -17.53 6.29 -30.06
C LEU A 70 -16.48 5.54 -29.24
N ILE A 71 -16.36 4.23 -29.48
CA ILE A 71 -15.36 3.38 -28.85
C ILE A 71 -14.22 3.19 -29.83
N PHE A 72 -13.02 3.64 -29.49
CA PHE A 72 -11.78 3.32 -30.21
C PHE A 72 -11.21 2.02 -29.63
N HIS A 73 -10.98 1.01 -30.47
CA HIS A 73 -10.69 -0.34 -29.99
C HIS A 73 -9.85 -1.20 -30.95
N LYS A 74 -9.26 -2.26 -30.39
CA LYS A 74 -8.87 -3.49 -31.12
C LYS A 74 -9.98 -4.54 -30.98
N GLU A 75 -9.98 -5.57 -31.83
CA GLU A 75 -11.07 -6.56 -31.92
C GLU A 75 -11.37 -7.26 -30.58
N ASN A 76 -10.33 -7.81 -29.93
CA ASN A 76 -10.48 -8.52 -28.66
C ASN A 76 -11.03 -7.65 -27.52
N ALA A 77 -10.65 -6.37 -27.47
CA ALA A 77 -11.10 -5.45 -26.42
C ALA A 77 -12.59 -5.10 -26.59
N LEU A 78 -13.05 -4.93 -27.83
CA LEU A 78 -14.48 -4.72 -28.10
C LEU A 78 -15.30 -5.97 -27.77
N GLN A 79 -14.80 -7.17 -28.10
CA GLN A 79 -15.47 -8.41 -27.70
C GLN A 79 -15.58 -8.52 -26.17
N ALA A 80 -14.50 -8.23 -25.43
CA ALA A 80 -14.52 -8.25 -23.97
C ALA A 80 -15.49 -7.24 -23.35
N TYR A 81 -15.71 -6.09 -24.02
CA TYR A 81 -16.74 -5.12 -23.67
C TYR A 81 -18.16 -5.66 -23.92
N PHE A 82 -18.42 -6.28 -25.08
CA PHE A 82 -19.72 -6.90 -25.36
C PHE A 82 -20.03 -8.05 -24.40
N ASP A 83 -19.03 -8.87 -24.07
CA ASP A 83 -19.18 -9.95 -23.09
C ASP A 83 -19.56 -9.37 -21.72
N LEU A 84 -18.93 -8.26 -21.30
CA LEU A 84 -19.28 -7.59 -20.05
C LEU A 84 -20.72 -7.04 -20.09
N LYS A 85 -21.10 -6.37 -21.18
CA LYS A 85 -22.45 -5.84 -21.38
C LYS A 85 -23.49 -6.95 -21.31
N HIS A 86 -23.25 -8.07 -21.97
CA HIS A 86 -24.11 -9.24 -21.92
C HIS A 86 -24.25 -9.82 -20.50
N THR A 87 -23.15 -10.01 -19.76
CA THR A 87 -23.20 -10.52 -18.38
C THR A 87 -23.98 -9.59 -17.45
N LEU A 88 -23.86 -8.27 -17.64
CA LEU A 88 -24.61 -7.27 -16.89
C LEU A 88 -26.11 -7.33 -17.19
N ASP A 89 -26.49 -7.42 -18.47
CA ASP A 89 -27.89 -7.53 -18.89
C ASP A 89 -28.57 -8.80 -18.35
N MET A 90 -27.79 -9.88 -18.17
CA MET A 90 -28.26 -11.13 -17.56
C MET A 90 -28.31 -11.08 -16.03
N GLY A 91 -27.71 -10.07 -15.39
CA GLY A 91 -27.60 -9.98 -13.93
C GLY A 91 -26.67 -11.04 -13.31
N GLU A 92 -25.70 -11.54 -14.08
CA GLU A 92 -24.79 -12.63 -13.69
C GLU A 92 -23.48 -12.15 -13.05
N ILE A 93 -23.35 -10.85 -12.79
CA ILE A 93 -22.15 -10.24 -12.22
C ILE A 93 -22.51 -9.25 -11.11
N ASP A 94 -21.70 -9.27 -10.06
CA ASP A 94 -21.78 -8.29 -8.98
C ASP A 94 -21.47 -6.86 -9.51
N PRO A 95 -22.20 -5.82 -9.07
CA PRO A 95 -22.00 -4.45 -9.54
C PRO A 95 -20.56 -3.91 -9.37
N GLU A 96 -19.90 -4.17 -8.24
CA GLU A 96 -18.51 -3.75 -8.00
C GLU A 96 -17.57 -4.49 -8.96
N ALA A 97 -17.76 -5.81 -9.13
CA ALA A 97 -16.96 -6.62 -10.05
C ALA A 97 -17.10 -6.14 -11.51
N ALA A 98 -18.32 -5.75 -11.92
CA ALA A 98 -18.60 -5.21 -13.24
C ALA A 98 -17.91 -3.85 -13.45
N ALA A 99 -18.00 -2.95 -12.46
CA ALA A 99 -17.31 -1.66 -12.48
C ALA A 99 -15.79 -1.84 -12.57
N ARG A 100 -15.19 -2.73 -11.77
CA ARG A 100 -13.76 -3.03 -11.85
C ARG A 100 -13.36 -3.61 -13.21
N ARG A 101 -14.16 -4.52 -13.78
CA ARG A 101 -13.93 -5.07 -15.12
C ARG A 101 -13.99 -3.99 -16.19
N PHE A 102 -14.97 -3.07 -16.11
CA PHE A 102 -15.06 -1.95 -17.03
C PHE A 102 -13.89 -0.98 -16.90
N GLY A 103 -13.47 -0.66 -15.67
CA GLY A 103 -12.32 0.20 -15.41
C GLY A 103 -11.02 -0.35 -16.00
N ARG A 104 -10.81 -1.67 -15.90
CA ARG A 104 -9.68 -2.34 -16.55
C ARG A 104 -9.73 -2.23 -18.08
N LEU A 105 -10.92 -2.36 -18.70
CA LEU A 105 -11.07 -2.14 -20.16
C LEU A 105 -10.72 -0.70 -20.56
N LEU A 106 -10.96 0.28 -19.68
CA LEU A 106 -10.59 1.68 -19.89
C LEU A 106 -9.12 2.00 -19.58
N GLY A 107 -8.35 1.00 -19.13
CA GLY A 107 -6.94 1.13 -18.76
C GLY A 107 -6.70 1.83 -17.43
N TYR A 108 -7.70 1.86 -16.53
CA TYR A 108 -7.56 2.52 -15.23
C TYR A 108 -6.81 1.65 -14.23
N PRO A 109 -5.86 2.23 -13.45
CA PRO A 109 -5.23 1.52 -12.34
C PRO A 109 -6.25 1.29 -11.21
N PRO A 110 -6.05 0.27 -10.35
CA PRO A 110 -6.96 -0.04 -9.24
C PRO A 110 -7.26 1.14 -8.32
N ALA A 111 -6.25 1.98 -8.01
CA ALA A 111 -6.44 3.19 -7.22
C ALA A 111 -7.46 4.16 -7.85
N HIS A 112 -7.39 4.38 -9.16
CA HIS A 112 -8.35 5.25 -9.85
C HIS A 112 -9.74 4.62 -9.96
N ILE A 113 -9.82 3.30 -10.10
CA ILE A 113 -11.09 2.57 -10.06
C ILE A 113 -11.75 2.75 -8.67
N ASN A 114 -10.97 2.64 -7.59
CA ASN A 114 -11.46 2.87 -6.23
C ASN A 114 -11.97 4.31 -6.04
N GLU A 115 -11.25 5.32 -6.56
CA GLU A 115 -11.70 6.72 -6.52
C GLU A 115 -13.05 6.91 -7.20
N LEU A 116 -13.23 6.31 -8.40
CA LEU A 116 -14.50 6.37 -9.12
C LEU A 116 -15.61 5.64 -8.37
N LEU A 117 -15.34 4.45 -7.82
CA LEU A 117 -16.30 3.73 -6.99
C LEU A 117 -16.71 4.54 -5.76
N ALA A 118 -15.76 5.14 -5.04
CA ALA A 118 -16.02 5.94 -3.85
C ALA A 118 -16.83 7.21 -4.17
N LYS A 119 -16.62 7.80 -5.34
CA LYS A 119 -17.38 8.96 -5.81
C LYS A 119 -18.83 8.62 -6.13
N ASN A 120 -19.09 7.44 -6.69
CA ASN A 120 -20.41 7.09 -7.23
C ASN A 120 -21.22 6.12 -6.35
N THR A 121 -20.60 5.53 -5.33
CA THR A 121 -21.23 4.53 -4.45
C THR A 121 -20.85 4.75 -2.98
N THR A 122 -21.30 3.83 -2.12
CA THR A 122 -20.89 3.78 -0.71
C THR A 122 -19.54 3.09 -0.49
N PHE A 123 -18.90 2.55 -1.52
CA PHE A 123 -17.59 1.91 -1.44
C PHE A 123 -16.54 2.86 -0.85
N ARG A 124 -15.76 2.40 0.12
CA ARG A 124 -14.63 3.13 0.71
C ARG A 124 -13.46 2.19 0.94
N THR A 125 -12.30 2.78 1.07
CA THR A 125 -11.02 2.15 1.39
C THR A 125 -10.39 2.82 2.60
N LEU A 126 -9.34 2.25 3.17
CA LEU A 126 -8.70 2.80 4.36
C LEU A 126 -8.23 4.27 4.17
N PRO A 127 -7.63 4.68 3.03
CA PRO A 127 -7.27 6.08 2.78
C PRO A 127 -8.43 7.09 2.91
N ASP A 128 -9.68 6.68 2.64
CA ASP A 128 -10.85 7.57 2.77
C ASP A 128 -11.12 7.99 4.23
N PHE A 129 -10.55 7.26 5.20
CA PHE A 129 -10.65 7.53 6.63
C PHE A 129 -9.38 8.16 7.22
N GLY A 130 -8.37 8.42 6.38
CA GLY A 130 -7.08 9.01 6.74
C GLY A 130 -6.12 8.00 7.37
N ILE A 131 -4.93 7.83 6.77
CA ILE A 131 -3.81 7.09 7.35
C ILE A 131 -2.78 8.12 7.82
N GLN A 132 -2.54 8.21 9.12
CA GLN A 132 -1.56 9.13 9.70
C GLN A 132 -0.15 8.54 9.77
N ALA A 133 -0.05 7.22 10.00
CA ALA A 133 1.22 6.51 10.09
C ALA A 133 1.03 5.00 9.94
N THR A 134 2.08 4.30 9.51
CA THR A 134 2.20 2.86 9.71
C THR A 134 2.89 2.55 11.04
N ASN A 135 2.51 1.45 11.67
CA ASN A 135 3.21 0.91 12.83
C ASN A 135 3.38 -0.60 12.70
N ILE A 136 4.46 -1.14 13.23
CA ILE A 136 4.68 -2.58 13.34
C ILE A 136 4.89 -2.95 14.81
N PHE A 137 4.17 -3.98 15.26
CA PHE A 137 4.30 -4.52 16.60
C PHE A 137 5.24 -5.73 16.60
N LEU A 138 6.34 -5.62 17.33
CA LEU A 138 7.36 -6.65 17.50
C LEU A 138 7.31 -7.14 18.95
N TYR A 139 7.47 -8.44 19.17
CA TYR A 139 7.17 -9.10 20.45
C TYR A 139 8.41 -9.79 21.00
N TYR A 140 8.78 -9.41 22.22
CA TYR A 140 10.03 -9.81 22.87
C TYR A 140 9.78 -10.51 24.20
N SER A 141 10.62 -11.49 24.50
CA SER A 141 10.74 -12.05 25.85
C SER A 141 11.48 -11.11 26.80
N ASP A 142 12.43 -10.32 26.30
CA ASP A 142 13.15 -9.27 27.03
C ASP A 142 12.91 -7.89 26.36
N LEU A 143 11.85 -7.22 26.79
CA LEU A 143 11.46 -5.91 26.28
C LEU A 143 12.53 -4.83 26.56
N GLU A 144 13.26 -4.94 27.67
CA GLU A 144 14.30 -3.96 28.02
C GLU A 144 15.53 -4.12 27.12
N GLN A 145 15.93 -5.36 26.82
CA GLN A 145 17.00 -5.61 25.85
C GLN A 145 16.65 -5.07 24.46
N ALA A 146 15.42 -5.28 24.00
CA ALA A 146 14.93 -4.71 22.75
C ALA A 146 14.91 -3.16 22.82
N SER A 147 14.42 -2.58 23.92
CA SER A 147 14.41 -1.15 24.17
C SER A 147 15.80 -0.52 24.06
N LEU A 148 16.84 -1.16 24.61
CA LEU A 148 18.22 -0.73 24.50
C LEU A 148 18.73 -0.82 23.05
N PHE A 149 18.36 -1.87 22.33
CA PHE A 149 18.76 -2.02 20.93
C PHE A 149 18.14 -0.92 20.03
N TYR A 150 16.82 -0.76 20.02
CA TYR A 150 16.17 0.23 19.16
C TYR A 150 16.42 1.68 19.62
N GLY A 151 16.45 1.92 20.93
CA GLY A 151 16.65 3.25 21.52
C GLY A 151 18.11 3.70 21.52
N ASP A 152 19.04 2.84 21.96
CA ASP A 152 20.43 3.25 22.20
C ASP A 152 21.34 2.82 21.05
N VAL A 153 21.22 1.58 20.56
CA VAL A 153 22.08 1.12 19.44
C VAL A 153 21.64 1.78 18.14
N LEU A 154 20.34 1.76 17.81
CA LEU A 154 19.81 2.40 16.59
C LEU A 154 19.48 3.88 16.79
N GLY A 155 19.47 4.38 18.03
CA GLY A 155 19.27 5.80 18.32
C GLY A 155 17.86 6.32 18.02
N MET A 156 16.85 5.45 17.91
CA MET A 156 15.49 5.87 17.55
C MET A 156 14.84 6.68 18.67
N GLU A 157 13.98 7.63 18.30
CA GLU A 157 13.23 8.42 19.27
C GLU A 157 12.13 7.59 19.92
N LEU A 158 12.17 7.41 21.24
CA LEU A 158 11.05 6.89 22.03
C LEU A 158 9.92 7.93 22.04
N LEU A 159 8.74 7.53 21.56
CA LEU A 159 7.54 8.37 21.51
C LEU A 159 6.55 8.07 22.63
N SER A 160 6.49 6.83 23.10
CA SER A 160 5.67 6.45 24.26
C SER A 160 6.22 5.21 24.96
N ASP A 161 5.98 5.13 26.27
CA ASP A 161 6.28 3.99 27.11
C ASP A 161 5.04 3.63 27.94
N TYR A 162 4.49 2.46 27.68
CA TYR A 162 3.30 1.94 28.34
C TYR A 162 3.61 0.88 29.41
N GLU A 163 4.89 0.73 29.79
CA GLU A 163 5.46 -0.32 30.64
C GLU A 163 5.54 -1.68 29.92
N PHE A 164 4.45 -2.12 29.31
CA PHE A 164 4.39 -3.38 28.54
C PHE A 164 4.66 -3.22 27.04
N ALA A 165 4.74 -1.97 26.57
CA ALA A 165 5.01 -1.65 25.17
C ALA A 165 5.72 -0.30 25.04
N LYS A 166 6.69 -0.21 24.14
CA LYS A 166 7.47 1.01 23.88
C LYS A 166 7.44 1.33 22.39
N THR A 167 7.03 2.55 22.02
CA THR A 167 6.90 2.94 20.61
C THR A 167 8.04 3.85 20.20
N TYR A 168 8.75 3.47 19.16
CA TYR A 168 9.87 4.18 18.58
C TYR A 168 9.52 4.74 17.21
N ARG A 169 10.13 5.87 16.88
CA ARG A 169 10.01 6.50 15.57
C ARG A 169 11.12 6.04 14.64
N ALA A 170 10.77 5.26 13.62
CA ALA A 170 11.70 4.86 12.57
C ALA A 170 11.85 5.95 11.51
N ALA A 171 10.73 6.50 11.03
CA ALA A 171 10.66 7.56 10.03
C ALA A 171 9.57 8.59 10.39
N PRO A 172 9.41 9.71 9.65
CA PRO A 172 8.43 10.72 9.97
C PRO A 172 7.03 10.20 10.34
N ASP A 173 6.50 9.24 9.58
CA ASP A 173 5.19 8.60 9.79
C ASP A 173 5.26 7.05 9.75
N ALA A 174 6.42 6.48 10.12
CA ALA A 174 6.59 5.05 10.31
C ALA A 174 7.12 4.75 11.72
N LEU A 175 6.38 3.91 12.44
CA LEU A 175 6.59 3.59 13.85
C LEU A 175 6.95 2.11 14.04
N ILE A 176 7.65 1.81 15.12
CA ILE A 176 7.93 0.45 15.60
C ILE A 176 7.53 0.39 17.07
N THR A 177 6.55 -0.45 17.41
CA THR A 177 6.19 -0.72 18.80
C THR A 177 6.76 -2.05 19.24
N LEU A 178 7.62 -2.01 20.25
CA LEU A 178 8.12 -3.20 20.95
C LEU A 178 7.11 -3.58 22.04
N VAL A 179 6.80 -4.86 22.18
CA VAL A 179 5.77 -5.38 23.10
C VAL A 179 6.33 -6.53 23.92
N ASP A 180 6.01 -6.54 25.22
CA ASP A 180 6.24 -7.70 26.08
C ASP A 180 5.35 -8.88 25.62
N ALA A 181 5.99 -9.95 25.15
CA ALA A 181 5.32 -11.15 24.65
C ALA A 181 4.55 -11.94 25.73
N ALA A 182 4.81 -11.68 27.02
CA ALA A 182 4.06 -12.28 28.13
C ALA A 182 2.59 -11.82 28.13
N VAL A 183 2.34 -10.57 27.76
CA VAL A 183 1.01 -9.95 27.74
C VAL A 183 0.50 -9.62 26.34
N GLY A 184 1.38 -9.63 25.33
CA GLY A 184 1.05 -9.38 23.93
C GLY A 184 0.27 -10.52 23.26
N ARG A 185 -0.25 -10.21 22.06
CA ARG A 185 -1.00 -11.15 21.20
C ARG A 185 -0.13 -12.31 20.70
N HIS A 186 1.11 -12.02 20.35
CA HIS A 186 2.06 -13.01 19.84
C HIS A 186 3.02 -13.47 20.92
N LYS A 187 3.47 -14.73 20.83
CA LYS A 187 4.51 -15.28 21.68
C LYS A 187 5.90 -15.07 21.09
N ALA A 188 6.91 -14.95 21.95
CA ALA A 188 8.29 -14.67 21.55
C ALA A 188 8.86 -15.80 20.66
N GLU A 189 8.43 -17.04 20.87
CA GLU A 189 8.82 -18.21 20.09
C GLU A 189 8.12 -18.34 18.73
N GLU A 190 7.11 -17.52 18.43
CA GLU A 190 6.47 -17.55 17.13
C GLU A 190 7.47 -17.19 16.02
N PRO A 191 7.38 -17.81 14.83
CA PRO A 191 8.20 -17.41 13.70
C PRO A 191 8.05 -15.92 13.40
N LYS A 192 9.17 -15.20 13.25
CA LYS A 192 9.19 -13.78 12.89
C LYS A 192 9.08 -13.62 11.38
N THR A 193 7.93 -13.93 10.82
CA THR A 193 7.72 -13.93 9.36
C THR A 193 7.45 -12.51 8.88
N VAL A 194 8.45 -11.65 9.04
CA VAL A 194 8.44 -10.24 8.69
C VAL A 194 9.89 -9.74 8.59
N ALA A 195 10.12 -8.78 7.71
CA ALA A 195 11.36 -7.99 7.71
C ALA A 195 11.00 -6.50 7.69
N ILE A 196 11.87 -5.66 8.26
CA ILE A 196 11.68 -4.21 8.30
C ILE A 196 12.85 -3.58 7.56
N ALA A 197 12.57 -2.98 6.41
CA ALA A 197 13.55 -2.14 5.74
C ALA A 197 13.53 -0.73 6.33
N LEU A 198 14.68 -0.27 6.79
CA LEU A 198 14.96 1.05 7.31
C LEU A 198 15.75 1.82 6.26
N LEU A 199 15.12 2.83 5.66
CA LEU A 199 15.65 3.49 4.48
C LEU A 199 16.62 4.60 4.85
N THR A 200 17.84 4.51 4.32
CA THR A 200 18.95 5.42 4.65
C THR A 200 19.88 5.60 3.45
N ASP A 201 20.57 6.73 3.36
CA ASP A 201 21.60 6.98 2.33
C ASP A 201 23.02 6.64 2.82
N GLN A 202 23.15 6.12 4.04
CA GLN A 202 24.43 5.99 4.76
C GLN A 202 24.73 4.54 5.12
N LEU A 203 24.57 3.65 4.14
CA LEU A 203 24.79 2.22 4.31
C LEU A 203 26.21 1.86 4.78
N PRO A 204 27.30 2.41 4.20
CA PRO A 204 28.64 2.08 4.66
C PRO A 204 28.88 2.44 6.13
N GLU A 205 28.39 3.60 6.55
CA GLU A 205 28.54 4.10 7.92
C GLU A 205 27.69 3.30 8.91
N TRP A 206 26.44 2.99 8.57
CA TRP A 206 25.59 2.11 9.37
C TRP A 206 26.20 0.71 9.51
N TYR A 207 26.70 0.16 8.41
CA TYR A 207 27.32 -1.16 8.41
C TYR A 207 28.54 -1.23 9.33
N ALA A 208 29.45 -0.25 9.22
CA ALA A 208 30.64 -0.17 10.07
C ALA A 208 30.28 0.02 11.55
N TYR A 209 29.33 0.91 11.84
CA TYR A 209 28.87 1.17 13.21
C TYR A 209 28.24 -0.07 13.86
N LEU A 210 27.38 -0.79 13.15
CA LEU A 210 26.75 -2.00 13.69
C LEU A 210 27.75 -3.14 13.90
N GLN A 211 28.79 -3.24 13.05
CA GLN A 211 29.89 -4.18 13.29
C GLN A 211 30.69 -3.83 14.55
N GLU A 212 30.96 -2.53 14.78
CA GLU A 212 31.65 -2.07 16.00
C GLU A 212 30.82 -2.36 17.26
N LYS A 213 29.49 -2.23 17.18
CA LYS A 213 28.56 -2.58 18.26
C LYS A 213 28.28 -4.09 18.37
N GLU A 214 28.98 -4.92 17.59
CA GLU A 214 28.87 -6.40 17.58
C GLU A 214 27.44 -6.90 17.30
N VAL A 215 26.66 -6.15 16.51
CA VAL A 215 25.33 -6.56 16.07
C VAL A 215 25.46 -7.67 15.02
N GLU A 216 24.62 -8.70 15.13
CA GLU A 216 24.62 -9.81 14.17
C GLU A 216 24.22 -9.34 12.77
N ILE A 217 25.07 -9.65 11.78
CA ILE A 217 24.81 -9.38 10.37
C ILE A 217 24.51 -10.70 9.66
N LYS A 218 23.26 -10.87 9.24
CA LYS A 218 22.80 -12.04 8.49
C LYS A 218 23.22 -11.97 7.01
N TYR A 219 23.00 -10.81 6.39
CA TYR A 219 23.41 -10.57 5.00
C TYR A 219 24.33 -9.36 4.95
N THR A 220 25.53 -9.56 4.39
CA THR A 220 26.62 -8.56 4.41
C THR A 220 26.46 -7.51 3.31
N TYR A 221 26.92 -6.29 3.58
CA TYR A 221 26.89 -5.20 2.63
C TYR A 221 27.78 -5.49 1.41
N LYS A 222 27.13 -5.64 0.25
CA LYS A 222 27.78 -5.97 -1.03
C LYS A 222 27.17 -5.11 -2.13
N PRO A 223 27.48 -3.80 -2.17
CA PRO A 223 26.87 -2.90 -3.14
C PRO A 223 27.20 -3.34 -4.57
N LYS A 224 26.24 -3.17 -5.46
CA LYS A 224 26.39 -3.50 -6.89
C LYS A 224 26.14 -2.28 -7.76
N GLU A 225 26.76 -2.27 -8.94
CA GLU A 225 26.40 -1.32 -9.98
C GLU A 225 25.07 -1.76 -10.64
N ASN A 226 24.20 -0.80 -10.95
CA ASN A 226 22.94 -0.99 -11.68
C ASN A 226 21.88 -1.91 -11.04
N ASN A 227 21.85 -2.01 -9.72
CA ASN A 227 20.74 -2.63 -9.00
C ASN A 227 19.67 -1.60 -8.59
N ALA A 228 18.47 -2.10 -8.31
CA ALA A 228 17.34 -1.29 -7.82
C ALA A 228 17.57 -0.75 -6.41
N HIS A 229 18.29 -1.49 -5.57
CA HIS A 229 18.59 -1.09 -4.19
C HIS A 229 19.90 -1.74 -3.74
N ASP A 230 20.63 -1.06 -2.86
CA ASP A 230 21.70 -1.66 -2.05
C ASP A 230 21.22 -1.84 -0.62
N GLY A 231 21.78 -2.81 0.09
CA GLY A 231 21.52 -2.96 1.51
C GLY A 231 22.33 -4.06 2.17
N PHE A 232 22.08 -4.22 3.46
CA PHE A 232 22.53 -5.33 4.28
C PHE A 232 21.46 -5.64 5.33
N VAL A 233 21.53 -6.81 5.96
CA VAL A 233 20.52 -7.23 6.93
C VAL A 233 21.18 -7.52 8.27
N ALA A 234 20.77 -6.76 9.28
CA ALA A 234 21.08 -7.00 10.68
C ALA A 234 19.96 -7.82 11.34
N VAL A 235 20.31 -8.51 12.42
CA VAL A 235 19.36 -9.25 13.25
C VAL A 235 19.27 -8.54 14.59
N ASP A 236 18.05 -8.29 15.03
CA ASP A 236 17.81 -7.72 16.35
C ASP A 236 18.01 -8.76 17.48
N PRO A 237 17.91 -8.38 18.77
CA PRO A 237 18.22 -9.28 19.87
C PRO A 237 17.43 -10.59 19.93
N GLU A 238 16.24 -10.66 19.31
CA GLU A 238 15.39 -11.85 19.31
C GLU A 238 15.03 -12.39 17.92
N GLY A 239 15.78 -11.97 16.90
CA GLY A 239 15.74 -12.62 15.58
C GLY A 239 14.89 -11.92 14.52
N TYR A 240 14.33 -10.72 14.77
CA TYR A 240 13.71 -9.95 13.70
C TYR A 240 14.77 -9.44 12.71
N LEU A 241 14.43 -9.46 11.42
CA LEU A 241 15.33 -9.00 10.37
C LEU A 241 15.12 -7.52 10.09
N LEU A 242 16.21 -6.75 10.20
CA LEU A 242 16.26 -5.34 9.89
C LEU A 242 17.12 -5.13 8.66
N GLU A 243 16.50 -4.73 7.56
CA GLU A 243 17.21 -4.37 6.33
C GLU A 243 17.60 -2.91 6.40
N PHE A 244 18.87 -2.61 6.23
CA PHE A 244 19.34 -1.25 6.02
C PHE A 244 19.45 -1.08 4.51
N GLU A 245 18.64 -0.19 3.94
CA GLU A 245 18.42 -0.18 2.50
C GLU A 245 18.46 1.23 1.90
N THR A 246 19.03 1.34 0.71
CA THR A 246 18.97 2.53 -0.15
C THR A 246 18.38 2.12 -1.50
N PHE A 247 17.22 2.67 -1.84
CA PHE A 247 16.69 2.58 -3.21
C PHE A 247 17.48 3.50 -4.15
N LYS A 248 17.72 3.01 -5.36
CA LYS A 248 18.46 3.73 -6.41
C LYS A 248 17.54 4.09 -7.56
N GLN A 249 18.00 5.04 -8.38
CA GLN A 249 17.36 5.29 -9.67
C GLN A 249 17.43 4.02 -10.53
N HIS A 250 16.25 3.44 -10.79
CA HIS A 250 16.07 2.19 -11.51
C HIS A 250 14.63 2.16 -12.07
N PRO A 251 14.36 1.47 -13.20
CA PRO A 251 13.01 1.37 -13.75
C PRO A 251 11.94 0.91 -12.73
N GLU A 252 12.31 0.05 -11.79
CA GLU A 252 11.42 -0.42 -10.71
C GLU A 252 11.03 0.69 -9.71
N ASN A 253 11.83 1.74 -9.57
CA ASN A 253 11.68 2.77 -8.53
C ASN A 253 11.26 4.13 -9.09
N GLU A 254 10.85 4.23 -10.36
CA GLU A 254 10.55 5.51 -11.01
C GLU A 254 9.45 6.31 -10.29
N LYS A 255 8.47 5.63 -9.69
CA LYS A 255 7.43 6.26 -8.86
C LYS A 255 7.91 6.56 -7.43
N LEU A 256 8.81 5.73 -6.88
CA LEU A 256 9.29 5.82 -5.50
C LEU A 256 10.33 6.92 -5.31
N MET A 257 11.33 7.04 -6.20
CA MET A 257 12.47 7.96 -6.03
C MET A 257 12.05 9.43 -5.82
N PRO A 258 11.08 10.00 -6.58
CA PRO A 258 10.63 11.37 -6.34
C PRO A 258 9.90 11.57 -5.01
N GLN A 259 9.40 10.49 -4.39
CA GLN A 259 8.76 10.54 -3.08
C GLN A 259 9.82 10.55 -1.96
N LEU A 260 10.78 9.62 -2.02
CA LEU A 260 11.83 9.49 -1.00
C LEU A 260 12.68 10.76 -0.85
N GLN A 261 13.03 11.41 -1.98
CA GLN A 261 13.87 12.61 -1.99
C GLN A 261 13.27 13.83 -1.25
N LYS A 262 12.01 13.77 -0.84
CA LYS A 262 11.35 14.83 -0.05
C LYS A 262 11.76 14.79 1.42
N PHE A 263 12.27 13.66 1.91
CA PHE A 263 12.50 13.41 3.32
C PHE A 263 13.99 13.30 3.63
N ALA A 264 14.41 13.97 4.70
CA ALA A 264 15.74 13.79 5.25
C ALA A 264 15.69 12.71 6.35
N PRO A 265 16.79 11.96 6.57
CA PRO A 265 16.88 11.02 7.68
C PRO A 265 16.59 11.70 9.03
N LEU A 266 15.79 11.05 9.88
CA LEU A 266 15.58 11.48 11.25
C LEU A 266 16.89 11.43 12.03
N LYS A 267 17.14 12.44 12.87
CA LYS A 267 18.34 12.46 13.71
C LYS A 267 18.23 11.43 14.83
N THR A 268 19.29 10.65 15.03
CA THR A 268 19.43 9.77 16.18
C THR A 268 19.48 10.55 17.50
N LYS A 269 19.02 9.90 18.58
CA LYS A 269 18.99 10.47 19.94
C LYS A 269 20.21 10.09 20.78
N ASN A 270 21.01 9.14 20.32
CA ASN A 270 22.26 8.77 20.97
C ASN A 270 23.44 9.55 20.37
N ALA A 271 24.13 10.32 21.20
CA ALA A 271 25.29 11.14 20.79
C ALA A 271 26.53 10.33 20.40
N GLU A 272 26.58 9.03 20.74
CA GLU A 272 27.63 8.12 20.26
C GLU A 272 27.48 7.76 18.78
N ILE A 273 26.28 7.95 18.21
CA ILE A 273 26.01 7.67 16.81
C ILE A 273 26.44 8.87 15.98
N ALA A 274 27.19 8.63 14.90
CA ALA A 274 27.67 9.68 14.02
C ALA A 274 26.50 10.53 13.46
N ALA A 275 26.71 11.85 13.40
CA ALA A 275 25.70 12.77 12.90
C ALA A 275 25.33 12.44 11.45
N GLY A 276 24.02 12.39 11.17
CA GLY A 276 23.48 12.06 9.85
C GLY A 276 22.88 10.66 9.80
N LEU A 277 23.40 9.72 10.60
CA LEU A 277 22.89 8.34 10.64
C LEU A 277 21.47 8.36 11.16
N GLY A 278 20.56 7.87 10.34
CA GLY A 278 19.13 7.93 10.57
C GLY A 278 18.38 7.34 9.40
N PHE A 279 17.05 7.36 9.49
CA PHE A 279 16.17 6.80 8.47
C PHE A 279 15.12 7.81 8.03
N TYR A 280 14.79 7.78 6.73
CA TYR A 280 13.80 8.68 6.13
C TYR A 280 12.52 7.96 5.68
N GLY A 281 12.50 6.64 5.77
CA GLY A 281 11.33 5.82 5.47
C GLY A 281 11.48 4.41 6.02
N ALA A 282 10.40 3.66 6.05
CA ALA A 282 10.42 2.25 6.42
C ALA A 282 9.44 1.42 5.58
N VAL A 283 9.86 0.23 5.18
CA VAL A 283 9.00 -0.77 4.52
C VAL A 283 8.82 -1.96 5.43
N THR A 284 7.57 -2.34 5.68
CA THR A 284 7.24 -3.58 6.38
C THR A 284 6.98 -4.69 5.38
N TRP A 285 7.91 -5.64 5.25
CA TRP A 285 7.83 -6.77 4.32
C TRP A 285 7.07 -7.95 4.93
N MET A 286 5.94 -8.29 4.31
CA MET A 286 5.08 -9.43 4.65
C MET A 286 5.15 -10.51 3.56
N TYR A 287 5.15 -11.76 3.99
CA TYR A 287 5.34 -12.94 3.15
C TYR A 287 4.06 -13.75 2.96
N TYR A 288 3.72 -14.07 1.71
CA TYR A 288 2.46 -14.68 1.28
C TYR A 288 2.67 -15.94 0.45
N GLU A 289 1.79 -16.94 0.64
CA GLU A 289 1.69 -18.10 -0.27
C GLU A 289 1.00 -17.73 -1.59
N ASP A 290 -0.04 -16.90 -1.51
CA ASP A 290 -0.73 -16.32 -2.67
C ASP A 290 -0.51 -14.79 -2.70
N LEU A 291 0.55 -14.37 -3.39
CA LEU A 291 0.86 -12.96 -3.57
C LEU A 291 -0.24 -12.23 -4.35
N GLN A 292 -0.90 -12.88 -5.32
CA GLN A 292 -1.94 -12.25 -6.13
C GLN A 292 -3.21 -11.97 -5.33
N GLU A 293 -3.55 -12.84 -4.38
CA GLU A 293 -4.64 -12.58 -3.43
C GLU A 293 -4.31 -11.39 -2.53
N ALA A 294 -3.08 -11.32 -2.01
CA ALA A 294 -2.62 -10.20 -1.20
C ALA A 294 -2.64 -8.88 -2.00
N GLU A 295 -2.17 -8.88 -3.24
CA GLU A 295 -2.22 -7.72 -4.15
C GLU A 295 -3.65 -7.18 -4.29
N ARG A 296 -4.60 -8.04 -4.66
CA ARG A 296 -6.01 -7.65 -4.80
C ARG A 296 -6.56 -7.10 -3.49
N PHE A 297 -6.21 -7.70 -2.36
CA PHE A 297 -6.65 -7.24 -1.06
C PHE A 297 -6.12 -5.84 -0.72
N TYR A 298 -4.81 -5.61 -0.85
CA TYR A 298 -4.22 -4.32 -0.51
C TYR A 298 -4.59 -3.23 -1.50
N GLU A 299 -4.81 -3.56 -2.78
CA GLU A 299 -5.22 -2.58 -3.81
C GLU A 299 -6.71 -2.30 -3.79
N GLU A 300 -7.57 -3.31 -3.66
CA GLU A 300 -9.02 -3.15 -3.86
C GLU A 300 -9.81 -3.00 -2.55
N LYS A 301 -9.32 -3.56 -1.43
CA LYS A 301 -10.03 -3.55 -0.15
C LYS A 301 -9.40 -2.59 0.86
N ILE A 302 -8.07 -2.63 1.01
CA ILE A 302 -7.36 -1.63 1.83
C ILE A 302 -7.18 -0.32 1.04
N GLY A 303 -6.93 -0.38 -0.27
CA GLY A 303 -6.86 0.80 -1.15
C GLY A 303 -5.48 1.44 -1.27
N LEU A 304 -4.40 0.72 -0.97
CA LEU A 304 -3.05 1.26 -1.07
C LEU A 304 -2.57 1.34 -2.52
N THR A 305 -1.70 2.31 -2.81
CA THR A 305 -1.17 2.52 -4.16
C THR A 305 0.15 1.79 -4.37
N LEU A 306 0.22 0.94 -5.40
CA LEU A 306 1.45 0.26 -5.83
C LEU A 306 2.46 1.27 -6.41
N ILE A 307 3.64 1.35 -5.79
CA ILE A 307 4.71 2.28 -6.20
C ILE A 307 6.00 1.59 -6.67
N VAL A 308 6.24 0.33 -6.27
CA VAL A 308 7.34 -0.50 -6.79
C VAL A 308 6.81 -1.89 -7.11
N ASP A 309 7.16 -2.42 -8.28
CA ASP A 309 6.78 -3.75 -8.72
C ASP A 309 7.99 -4.52 -9.28
N GLN A 310 8.39 -5.58 -8.57
CA GLN A 310 9.47 -6.49 -8.98
C GLN A 310 8.93 -7.87 -9.42
N GLY A 311 7.61 -7.99 -9.59
CA GLY A 311 6.91 -9.24 -9.87
C GLY A 311 6.71 -10.12 -8.63
N TRP A 312 7.78 -10.41 -7.88
CA TRP A 312 7.75 -11.27 -6.67
C TRP A 312 7.80 -10.49 -5.36
N ALA A 313 8.06 -9.19 -5.43
CA ALA A 313 8.02 -8.26 -4.32
C ALA A 313 7.37 -6.96 -4.81
N LYS A 314 6.51 -6.39 -3.98
CA LYS A 314 5.71 -5.20 -4.31
C LYS A 314 5.68 -4.26 -3.13
N VAL A 315 5.81 -2.96 -3.40
CA VAL A 315 5.75 -1.91 -2.36
C VAL A 315 4.54 -1.03 -2.60
N TYR A 316 3.74 -0.89 -1.56
CA TYR A 316 2.54 -0.08 -1.50
C TYR A 316 2.76 1.12 -0.57
N GLN A 317 2.33 2.29 -1.03
CA GLN A 317 2.34 3.49 -0.21
C GLN A 317 1.17 3.46 0.79
N ALA A 318 1.49 3.50 2.09
CA ALA A 318 0.51 3.57 3.17
C ALA A 318 0.47 4.96 3.83
N SER A 319 1.64 5.56 4.06
CA SER A 319 1.79 6.97 4.46
C SER A 319 2.89 7.63 3.60
N GLU A 320 3.36 8.83 3.95
CA GLU A 320 4.40 9.50 3.16
C GLU A 320 5.76 8.81 3.25
N THR A 321 6.08 8.23 4.41
CA THR A 321 7.36 7.55 4.70
C THR A 321 7.21 6.11 5.20
N GLY A 322 5.98 5.63 5.40
CA GLY A 322 5.63 4.27 5.77
C GLY A 322 5.06 3.49 4.60
N TYR A 323 5.64 2.32 4.34
CA TYR A 323 5.29 1.48 3.20
C TYR A 323 4.98 0.05 3.62
N ILE A 324 4.10 -0.58 2.86
CA ILE A 324 3.74 -1.99 3.01
C ILE A 324 4.33 -2.79 1.85
N GLY A 325 5.17 -3.75 2.19
CA GLY A 325 5.82 -4.65 1.23
C GLY A 325 5.15 -6.01 1.21
N LEU A 326 4.77 -6.51 0.04
CA LEU A 326 4.25 -7.88 -0.15
C LEU A 326 5.28 -8.71 -0.89
N VAL A 327 5.57 -9.91 -0.41
CA VAL A 327 6.62 -10.79 -0.94
C VAL A 327 6.09 -12.21 -1.16
N ASP A 328 6.42 -12.79 -2.30
CA ASP A 328 6.29 -14.23 -2.55
C ASP A 328 7.24 -15.00 -1.62
N GLU A 329 6.68 -15.81 -0.72
CA GLU A 329 7.42 -16.57 0.28
C GLU A 329 8.48 -17.51 -0.31
N LYS A 330 8.33 -17.94 -1.56
CA LYS A 330 9.30 -18.82 -2.24
C LYS A 330 10.56 -18.11 -2.69
N ARG A 331 10.58 -16.77 -2.65
CA ARG A 331 11.69 -15.94 -3.14
C ARG A 331 12.25 -14.99 -2.08
N GLY A 332 11.43 -14.63 -1.10
CA GLY A 332 11.80 -13.76 0.02
C GLY A 332 12.73 -14.40 1.04
N MET A 333 13.04 -13.65 2.11
CA MET A 333 13.90 -14.12 3.21
C MET A 333 13.18 -15.03 4.22
N HIS A 334 11.86 -15.10 4.17
CA HIS A 334 11.04 -15.94 5.02
C HIS A 334 10.07 -16.78 4.19
N ASN A 335 9.91 -18.04 4.61
CA ASN A 335 8.79 -18.86 4.19
C ASN A 335 7.51 -18.42 4.91
N TYR A 336 6.36 -18.75 4.34
CA TYR A 336 5.08 -18.54 4.97
C TYR A 336 4.96 -19.33 6.28
N THR A 337 4.30 -18.71 7.25
CA THR A 337 3.86 -19.36 8.49
C THR A 337 2.47 -18.85 8.86
N GLU A 338 1.66 -19.68 9.53
CA GLU A 338 0.34 -19.23 10.01
C GLU A 338 0.46 -18.19 11.13
N LYS A 339 1.40 -18.42 12.06
CA LYS A 339 1.75 -17.46 13.11
C LYS A 339 2.87 -16.56 12.60
N LYS A 340 2.67 -15.25 12.69
CA LYS A 340 3.57 -14.25 12.09
C LYS A 340 4.60 -13.67 13.04
N GLY A 341 4.39 -13.84 14.36
CA GLY A 341 5.21 -13.20 15.37
C GLY A 341 5.19 -11.67 15.30
N THR A 342 4.21 -11.06 14.64
CA THR A 342 4.08 -9.60 14.49
C THR A 342 2.63 -9.23 14.17
N SER A 343 2.26 -7.99 14.46
CA SER A 343 1.01 -7.37 13.98
C SER A 343 1.36 -6.08 13.23
N ILE A 344 0.65 -5.83 12.14
CA ILE A 344 0.81 -4.60 11.35
C ILE A 344 -0.30 -3.65 11.75
N ALA A 345 -0.02 -2.36 11.79
CA ALA A 345 -1.00 -1.38 12.19
C ALA A 345 -0.97 -0.10 11.38
N PHE A 346 -2.13 0.54 11.37
CA PHE A 346 -2.36 1.82 10.75
C PHE A 346 -2.96 2.76 11.80
N VAL A 347 -2.32 3.90 11.99
CA VAL A 347 -2.90 4.98 12.79
C VAL A 347 -3.92 5.71 11.90
N VAL A 348 -5.19 5.68 12.29
CA VAL A 348 -6.32 6.15 11.48
C VAL A 348 -6.91 7.41 12.10
N ASP A 349 -7.08 8.45 11.29
CA ASP A 349 -7.66 9.72 11.73
C ASP A 349 -9.13 9.56 12.14
N ASN A 350 -9.95 8.96 11.27
CA ASN A 350 -11.35 8.67 11.54
C ASN A 350 -11.61 7.17 11.79
N LEU A 351 -11.01 6.65 12.87
CA LEU A 351 -11.07 5.23 13.24
C LEU A 351 -12.50 4.70 13.36
N GLU A 352 -13.39 5.45 14.01
CA GLU A 352 -14.77 5.05 14.29
C GLU A 352 -15.60 4.91 13.01
N ALA A 353 -15.39 5.78 12.02
CA ALA A 353 -16.04 5.66 10.72
C ALA A 353 -15.47 4.47 9.93
N TRP A 354 -14.15 4.23 10.01
CA TRP A 354 -13.54 3.06 9.38
C TRP A 354 -14.07 1.75 9.98
N TYR A 355 -14.17 1.68 11.31
CA TYR A 355 -14.76 0.54 12.01
C TYR A 355 -16.22 0.32 11.61
N THR A 356 -17.04 1.37 11.56
CA THR A 356 -18.44 1.30 11.12
C THR A 356 -18.54 0.77 9.69
N TYR A 357 -17.67 1.25 8.79
CA TYR A 357 -17.60 0.75 7.43
C TYR A 357 -17.19 -0.72 7.38
N ALA A 358 -16.19 -1.12 8.17
CA ALA A 358 -15.74 -2.51 8.24
C ALA A 358 -16.84 -3.46 8.74
N GLN A 359 -17.63 -3.06 9.72
CA GLN A 359 -18.78 -3.83 10.20
C GLN A 359 -19.89 -3.97 9.15
N GLN A 360 -20.13 -2.91 8.38
CA GLN A 360 -21.21 -2.90 7.39
C GLN A 360 -20.86 -3.63 6.09
N TYR A 361 -19.63 -3.46 5.59
CA TYR A 361 -19.23 -3.92 4.27
C TYR A 361 -18.23 -5.10 4.30
N ALA A 362 -17.72 -5.48 5.47
CA ALA A 362 -16.81 -6.60 5.67
C ALA A 362 -15.66 -6.71 4.64
N PRO A 363 -14.85 -5.64 4.43
CA PRO A 363 -13.74 -5.66 3.48
C PRO A 363 -12.63 -6.65 3.88
N PHE A 364 -12.59 -7.09 5.14
CA PHE A 364 -11.74 -8.13 5.70
C PHE A 364 -12.47 -8.83 6.85
N ALA A 365 -11.92 -9.96 7.30
CA ALA A 365 -12.38 -10.65 8.49
C ALA A 365 -12.05 -9.82 9.74
N LEU A 366 -13.06 -9.44 10.51
CA LEU A 366 -12.89 -8.77 11.79
C LEU A 366 -12.53 -9.81 12.86
N GLU A 367 -11.36 -9.65 13.47
CA GLU A 367 -10.85 -10.53 14.54
C GLU A 367 -11.25 -10.02 15.92
N ARG A 368 -11.19 -8.70 16.12
CA ARG A 368 -11.52 -8.08 17.39
C ARG A 368 -12.31 -6.80 17.17
N GLU A 369 -13.48 -6.75 17.77
CA GLU A 369 -14.33 -5.55 17.85
C GLU A 369 -13.58 -4.39 18.54
N MET A 370 -14.04 -3.17 18.28
CA MET A 370 -13.41 -1.96 18.82
C MET A 370 -13.33 -1.99 20.35
N TYR A 371 -12.14 -1.66 20.86
CA TYR A 371 -11.84 -1.66 22.28
C TYR A 371 -10.98 -0.44 22.64
N THR A 372 -11.05 -0.06 23.91
CA THR A 372 -10.15 0.93 24.50
C THR A 372 -8.99 0.20 25.19
N GLY A 373 -7.76 0.63 24.89
CA GLY A 373 -6.55 0.12 25.51
C GLY A 373 -6.41 0.47 26.99
N THR A 374 -5.51 -0.21 27.67
CA THR A 374 -5.23 -0.02 29.11
C THR A 374 -4.98 1.45 29.46
N LYS A 375 -5.55 1.91 30.59
CA LYS A 375 -5.50 3.30 31.07
C LYS A 375 -6.03 4.35 30.05
N ASP A 376 -6.96 3.95 29.17
CA ASP A 376 -7.57 4.84 28.17
C ASP A 376 -6.55 5.54 27.24
N ARG A 377 -5.45 4.84 26.91
CA ARG A 377 -4.36 5.39 26.08
C ARG A 377 -4.63 5.35 24.58
N TYR A 378 -5.46 4.43 24.10
CA TYR A 378 -5.75 4.30 22.66
C TYR A 378 -7.08 3.61 22.44
N LYS A 379 -7.64 3.75 21.25
CA LYS A 379 -8.71 2.87 20.76
C LYS A 379 -8.19 2.08 19.57
N ALA A 380 -8.64 0.84 19.45
CA ALA A 380 -8.26 -0.01 18.34
C ALA A 380 -9.35 -1.03 18.01
N PHE A 381 -9.33 -1.54 16.80
CA PHE A 381 -9.97 -2.79 16.41
C PHE A 381 -9.04 -3.57 15.49
N VAL A 382 -9.28 -4.86 15.30
CA VAL A 382 -8.32 -5.75 14.61
C VAL A 382 -9.01 -6.54 13.53
N GLY A 383 -8.46 -6.48 12.33
CA GLY A 383 -8.81 -7.36 11.22
C GLY A 383 -7.70 -8.36 10.90
N ILE A 384 -7.94 -9.23 9.93
CA ILE A 384 -6.96 -10.18 9.39
C ILE A 384 -6.89 -10.03 7.87
N ASP A 385 -5.66 -10.03 7.34
CA ASP A 385 -5.40 -10.05 5.91
C ASP A 385 -5.41 -11.50 5.34
N PRO A 386 -5.35 -11.70 4.00
CA PRO A 386 -5.31 -13.04 3.42
C PRO A 386 -4.10 -13.89 3.86
N GLY A 387 -3.00 -13.24 4.23
CA GLY A 387 -1.79 -13.89 4.73
C GLY A 387 -1.87 -14.34 6.19
N LYS A 388 -2.95 -14.04 6.91
CA LYS A 388 -3.11 -14.22 8.38
C LYS A 388 -2.30 -13.25 9.24
N TYR A 389 -1.87 -12.11 8.69
CA TYR A 389 -1.36 -11.00 9.51
C TYR A 389 -2.54 -10.31 10.20
N PHE A 390 -2.37 -10.01 11.49
CA PHE A 390 -3.29 -9.12 12.18
C PHE A 390 -3.03 -7.68 11.72
N LEU A 391 -4.10 -7.02 11.31
CA LEU A 391 -4.13 -5.61 10.97
C LEU A 391 -4.84 -4.86 12.09
N GLU A 392 -4.08 -4.16 12.92
CA GLU A 392 -4.64 -3.30 13.96
C GLU A 392 -4.85 -1.88 13.40
N PHE A 393 -6.09 -1.40 13.51
CA PHE A 393 -6.42 -0.02 13.18
C PHE A 393 -6.61 0.71 14.49
N ASN A 394 -5.86 1.78 14.71
CA ASN A 394 -5.88 2.46 16.00
C ASN A 394 -5.82 3.98 15.90
N THR A 395 -6.21 4.64 16.97
CA THR A 395 -5.97 6.07 17.21
C THR A 395 -5.52 6.25 18.66
N TYR A 396 -4.63 7.21 18.90
CA TYR A 396 -4.13 7.52 20.23
C TYR A 396 -5.06 8.52 20.92
N LEU A 397 -5.39 8.27 22.18
CA LEU A 397 -6.23 9.16 22.98
C LEU A 397 -5.36 10.20 23.70
N ASP A 398 -5.98 11.29 24.15
CA ASP A 398 -5.30 12.31 24.96
C ASP A 398 -4.86 11.71 26.30
N HIS A 399 -3.54 11.60 26.48
CA HIS A 399 -2.89 10.98 27.64
C HIS A 399 -1.44 11.46 27.71
N ASP A 400 -0.89 11.62 28.93
CA ASP A 400 0.50 12.08 29.12
C ASP A 400 1.53 11.20 28.39
N ASP A 401 1.41 9.88 28.52
CA ASP A 401 2.22 8.89 27.78
C ASP A 401 2.16 9.03 26.23
N ASN A 402 1.17 9.75 25.68
CA ASN A 402 0.96 9.96 24.25
C ASN A 402 1.35 11.35 23.77
N ALA A 403 1.72 12.28 24.66
CA ALA A 403 1.93 13.67 24.30
C ALA A 403 2.90 13.82 23.11
N ARG A 404 3.98 13.03 23.11
CA ARG A 404 4.98 13.05 22.03
C ARG A 404 4.49 12.34 20.75
N LEU A 405 3.70 11.27 20.86
CA LEU A 405 3.05 10.62 19.70
C LEU A 405 2.13 11.60 18.98
N VAL A 406 1.23 12.24 19.72
CA VAL A 406 0.24 13.19 19.17
C VAL A 406 0.93 14.38 18.52
N GLU A 407 1.97 14.95 19.15
CA GLU A 407 2.77 16.04 18.59
C GLU A 407 3.43 15.66 17.24
N VAL A 408 3.86 14.40 17.12
CA VAL A 408 4.51 13.90 15.90
C VAL A 408 3.51 13.63 14.78
N LEU A 409 2.31 13.12 15.11
CA LEU A 409 1.31 12.66 14.14
C LEU A 409 0.37 13.76 13.62
N HIS A 410 0.13 14.84 14.38
CA HIS A 410 -0.84 15.90 14.02
C HIS A 410 -0.19 17.15 13.40
N LYS A 411 0.80 16.99 12.52
CA LYS A 411 1.56 18.11 11.94
C LYS A 411 0.96 18.74 10.70
#